data_AF-A0A8I1HWP2-F1
#
_entry.id   AF-A0A8I1HWP2-F1
#
_cell.length_a   1.000
_cell.length_b   1.000
_cell.length_c   1.000
_cell.angle_alpha   90.00
_cell.angle_beta   90.00
_cell.angle_gamma   90.00
#
_symmetry.space_group_name_H-M   'P 1'
#
loop_
_entity.id
_entity.type
_entity.pdbx_description
1 polymer ?
#
loop_
_entity_poly.entity_id
_entity_poly.type
_entity_poly.pdbx_seq_one_letter_code
_entity_poly.pdbx_strand_id
1 'polypeptide(L)'
;MIFFGASGGGFASLYYSWHFPGSTAIAVNPQTNIAEYTSDPVETYANIAWDVPDIESSPITFDLRSLYSHGFPNRVIFLQNTFDGLHRDRHLAPWLRATPAPDKNMWLLMGRWGRGHTPPESALLKQVLEASVSPSTSPLETLGFEQAPPRNRPKTWHKALKQNGSAS
;
A
#
# COMPACT_ATOMS: atom_id res chain seq x y z
N MET A 1 18.20 0.58 4.46
CA MET A 1 17.39 1.82 4.59
C MET A 1 15.92 1.45 4.57
N ILE A 2 15.09 2.11 5.39
CA ILE A 2 13.65 1.86 5.51
C ILE A 2 12.91 3.18 5.29
N PHE A 3 11.90 3.15 4.42
CA PHE A 3 10.92 4.22 4.25
C PHE A 3 9.60 3.75 4.86
N PHE A 4 9.04 4.54 5.77
CA PHE A 4 7.84 4.19 6.53
C PHE A 4 6.82 5.31 6.44
N GLY A 5 5.57 4.95 6.14
CA GLY A 5 4.49 5.93 6.12
C GLY A 5 3.12 5.32 5.93
N ALA A 6 2.11 6.06 6.39
CA ALA A 6 0.71 5.72 6.22
C ALA A 6 0.04 6.69 5.24
N SER A 7 -1.01 6.24 4.53
CA SER A 7 -1.82 7.09 3.66
C SER A 7 -0.90 7.82 2.65
N GLY A 8 -0.88 9.16 2.64
CA GLY A 8 -0.01 9.94 1.74
C GLY A 8 1.48 9.74 2.01
N GLY A 9 1.85 9.51 3.27
CA GLY A 9 3.21 9.10 3.62
C GLY A 9 3.55 7.69 3.11
N GLY A 10 2.54 6.84 2.95
CA GLY A 10 2.68 5.53 2.33
C GLY A 10 2.97 5.63 0.83
N PHE A 11 2.31 6.55 0.12
CA PHE A 11 2.66 6.92 -1.26
C PHE A 11 4.13 7.37 -1.34
N ALA A 12 4.53 8.33 -0.50
CA ALA A 12 5.90 8.82 -0.47
C ALA A 12 6.92 7.71 -0.16
N SER A 13 6.57 6.79 0.75
CA SER A 13 7.44 5.66 1.11
C SER A 13 7.67 4.71 -0.05
N LEU A 14 6.62 4.40 -0.81
CA LEU A 14 6.73 3.62 -2.04
C LEU A 14 7.60 4.35 -3.07
N TYR A 15 7.24 5.60 -3.39
CA TYR A 15 7.97 6.41 -4.38
C TYR A 15 9.47 6.49 -4.09
N TYR A 16 9.86 6.97 -2.91
CA TYR A 16 11.27 7.14 -2.59
C TYR A 16 11.99 5.79 -2.49
N SER A 17 11.39 4.77 -1.89
CA SER A 17 12.05 3.47 -1.77
C SER A 17 12.38 2.84 -3.12
N TRP A 18 11.55 3.04 -4.14
CA TRP A 18 11.85 2.56 -5.51
C TRP A 18 13.19 3.10 -6.04
N HIS A 19 13.54 4.35 -5.73
CA HIS A 19 14.79 4.97 -6.15
C HIS A 19 16.03 4.51 -5.38
N PHE A 20 15.87 3.70 -4.33
CA PHE A 20 16.99 3.16 -3.56
C PHE A 20 16.95 1.62 -3.58
N PRO A 21 17.67 0.98 -4.53
CA PRO A 21 17.76 -0.48 -4.62
C PRO A 21 18.14 -1.13 -3.29
N GLY A 22 17.48 -2.24 -2.95
CA GLY A 22 17.69 -2.95 -1.68
C GLY A 22 17.10 -2.27 -0.44
N SER A 23 16.47 -1.10 -0.58
CA SER A 23 15.70 -0.48 0.51
C SER A 23 14.38 -1.23 0.78
N THR A 24 13.72 -0.90 1.88
CA THR A 24 12.39 -1.43 2.21
C THR A 24 11.39 -0.29 2.37
N ALA A 25 10.24 -0.39 1.69
CA ALA A 25 9.07 0.43 1.95
C ALA A 25 8.13 -0.32 2.90
N ILE A 26 7.71 0.33 3.98
CA ILE A 26 6.61 -0.11 4.85
C ILE A 26 5.48 0.89 4.67
N ALA A 27 4.46 0.48 3.91
CA ALA A 27 3.38 1.34 3.45
C ALA A 27 2.04 0.89 4.06
N VAL A 28 1.40 1.77 4.83
CA VAL A 28 0.17 1.47 5.59
C VAL A 28 -1.03 2.19 4.99
N ASN A 29 -2.03 1.44 4.53
CA ASN A 29 -3.18 1.96 3.77
C ASN A 29 -2.76 3.02 2.73
N PRO A 30 -1.71 2.80 1.92
CA PRO A 30 -1.15 3.86 1.10
C PRO A 30 -2.09 4.24 -0.04
N GLN A 31 -2.05 5.51 -0.45
CA GLN A 31 -2.42 5.82 -1.83
C GLN A 31 -1.33 5.30 -2.77
N THR A 32 -1.74 4.91 -3.97
CA THR A 32 -0.83 4.48 -5.05
C THR A 32 -1.02 5.30 -6.33
N ASN A 33 -2.10 6.05 -6.39
CA ASN A 33 -2.33 7.10 -7.38
C ASN A 33 -3.03 8.26 -6.65
N ILE A 34 -2.46 9.46 -6.71
CA ILE A 34 -2.99 10.65 -6.04
C ILE A 34 -4.37 11.03 -6.62
N ALA A 35 -4.56 10.93 -7.93
CA ALA A 35 -5.81 11.25 -8.63
C ALA A 35 -7.00 10.36 -8.18
N GLU A 36 -6.73 9.16 -7.67
CA GLU A 36 -7.75 8.19 -7.25
C GLU A 36 -8.21 8.38 -5.80
N TYR A 37 -7.70 9.41 -5.11
CA TYR A 37 -8.15 9.79 -3.77
C TYR A 37 -9.52 10.50 -3.83
N THR A 38 -9.87 11.27 -2.80
CA THR A 38 -11.07 12.13 -2.81
C THR A 38 -10.81 13.40 -3.61
N SER A 39 -11.78 13.86 -4.40
CA SER A 39 -11.66 15.00 -5.33
C SER A 39 -11.15 16.27 -4.67
N ASP A 40 -11.80 16.75 -3.61
CA ASP A 40 -11.54 18.10 -3.09
C ASP A 40 -10.08 18.26 -2.59
N PRO A 41 -9.50 17.29 -1.84
CA PRO A 41 -8.08 17.35 -1.48
C PRO A 41 -7.13 17.27 -2.68
N VAL A 42 -7.47 16.51 -3.73
CA VAL A 42 -6.63 16.38 -4.93
C VAL A 42 -6.63 17.68 -5.72
N GLU A 43 -7.81 18.27 -5.95
CA GLU A 43 -7.97 19.56 -6.62
C GLU A 43 -7.25 20.68 -5.85
N THR A 44 -7.41 20.71 -4.52
CA THR A 44 -6.70 21.66 -3.66
C THR A 44 -5.19 21.50 -3.76
N TYR A 45 -4.69 20.26 -3.77
CA TYR A 45 -3.26 19.99 -3.90
C TYR A 45 -2.71 20.39 -5.27
N ALA A 46 -3.40 20.04 -6.36
CA ALA A 46 -3.05 20.41 -7.72
C ALA A 46 -2.98 21.94 -7.89
N ASN A 47 -3.98 22.65 -7.39
CA ASN A 47 -4.03 24.10 -7.46
C ASN A 47 -2.94 24.77 -6.61
N ILE A 48 -2.85 24.45 -5.31
CA ILE A 48 -1.98 25.18 -4.39
C ILE A 48 -0.51 24.83 -4.58
N ALA A 49 -0.18 23.54 -4.78
CA ALA A 49 1.21 23.11 -4.81
C ALA A 49 1.86 23.23 -6.20
N TRP A 50 1.04 23.19 -7.26
CA TRP A 50 1.53 23.04 -8.63
C TRP A 50 0.95 24.04 -9.63
N ASP A 51 -0.06 24.84 -9.25
CA ASP A 51 -0.75 25.81 -10.12
C ASP A 51 -1.26 25.18 -11.43
N VAL A 52 -1.87 23.99 -11.32
CA VAL A 52 -2.44 23.23 -12.44
C VAL A 52 -3.90 22.88 -12.20
N PRO A 53 -4.71 22.66 -13.26
CA PRO A 53 -6.15 22.36 -13.12
C PRO A 53 -6.44 20.99 -12.50
N ASP A 54 -5.54 20.02 -12.67
CA ASP A 54 -5.66 18.65 -12.16
C ASP A 54 -4.26 18.08 -11.87
N ILE A 55 -4.21 17.02 -11.07
CA ILE A 55 -2.91 16.47 -10.64
C ILE A 55 -2.17 15.79 -11.79
N GLU A 56 -2.88 15.30 -12.80
CA GLU A 56 -2.35 14.70 -14.01
C GLU A 56 -1.56 15.70 -14.86
N SER A 57 -1.90 16.98 -14.79
CA SER A 57 -1.18 18.09 -15.42
C SER A 57 0.07 18.53 -14.67
N SER A 58 0.29 18.04 -13.45
CA SER A 58 1.46 18.39 -12.64
C SER A 58 2.74 17.70 -13.15
N PRO A 59 3.94 18.26 -12.89
CA PRO A 59 5.20 17.66 -13.31
C PRO A 59 5.65 16.48 -12.43
N ILE A 60 4.88 16.10 -11.41
CA ILE A 60 5.26 15.06 -10.47
C ILE A 60 4.79 13.67 -10.88
N THR A 61 5.44 12.66 -10.31
CA THR A 61 4.87 11.31 -10.33
C THR A 61 3.66 11.28 -9.40
N PHE A 62 2.46 11.23 -9.98
CA PHE A 62 1.20 11.09 -9.24
C PHE A 62 0.66 9.66 -9.25
N ASP A 63 1.12 8.80 -10.17
CA ASP A 63 0.70 7.40 -10.30
C ASP A 63 1.89 6.44 -10.18
N LEU A 64 1.99 5.77 -9.03
CA LEU A 64 3.07 4.81 -8.77
C LEU A 64 2.84 3.45 -9.44
N ARG A 65 1.62 3.19 -9.96
CA ARG A 65 1.31 1.94 -10.66
C ARG A 65 2.19 1.79 -11.90
N SER A 66 2.37 2.88 -12.65
CA SER A 66 3.25 2.94 -13.82
C SER A 66 4.72 2.78 -13.46
N LEU A 67 5.15 3.36 -12.34
CA LEU A 67 6.53 3.24 -11.85
C LEU A 67 6.88 1.79 -11.48
N TYR A 68 5.94 1.08 -10.86
CA TYR A 68 6.14 -0.28 -10.38
C TYR A 68 5.75 -1.37 -11.39
N SER A 69 5.20 -1.04 -12.56
CA SER A 69 4.66 -2.03 -13.51
C SER A 69 5.71 -2.92 -14.17
N HIS A 70 6.97 -2.48 -14.20
CA HIS A 70 8.09 -3.19 -14.82
C HIS A 70 8.97 -3.94 -13.80
N GLY A 71 8.50 -4.05 -12.55
CA GLY A 71 9.27 -4.58 -11.44
C GLY A 71 9.89 -3.46 -10.62
N PHE A 72 10.42 -3.82 -9.45
CA PHE A 72 10.92 -2.84 -8.49
C PHE A 72 12.12 -3.39 -7.71
N PRO A 73 13.17 -2.57 -7.50
CA PRO A 73 14.45 -3.01 -6.93
C PRO A 73 14.47 -2.99 -5.40
N ASN A 74 13.39 -2.53 -4.77
CA ASN A 74 13.19 -2.47 -3.33
C ASN A 74 12.25 -3.57 -2.84
N ARG A 75 12.23 -3.81 -1.53
CA ARG A 75 11.21 -4.65 -0.89
C ARG A 75 10.02 -3.79 -0.49
N VAL A 76 8.80 -4.27 -0.74
CA VAL A 76 7.55 -3.60 -0.37
C VAL A 76 6.82 -4.43 0.68
N ILE A 77 6.57 -3.83 1.84
CA ILE A 77 5.74 -4.35 2.92
C ILE A 77 4.48 -3.48 2.95
N PHE A 78 3.39 -4.01 2.40
CA PHE A 78 2.12 -3.33 2.24
C PHE A 78 1.12 -3.82 3.30
N LEU A 79 0.59 -2.88 4.06
CA LEU A 79 -0.42 -3.13 5.09
C LEU A 79 -1.74 -2.51 4.63
N GLN A 80 -2.82 -3.30 4.59
CA GLN A 80 -4.14 -2.83 4.20
C GLN A 80 -5.23 -3.22 5.20
N ASN A 81 -5.97 -2.23 5.69
CA ASN A 81 -7.22 -2.46 6.37
C ASN A 81 -8.27 -2.94 5.38
N THR A 82 -8.85 -4.10 5.65
CA THR A 82 -9.86 -4.74 4.80
C THR A 82 -11.09 -3.85 4.62
N PHE A 83 -11.53 -3.16 5.68
CA PHE A 83 -12.75 -2.37 5.68
C PHE A 83 -12.54 -0.89 5.32
N ASP A 84 -11.35 -0.55 4.83
CA ASP A 84 -11.08 0.70 4.15
C ASP A 84 -11.37 0.54 2.65
N GLY A 85 -12.65 0.67 2.28
CA GLY A 85 -13.10 0.43 0.91
C GLY A 85 -12.41 1.34 -0.11
N LEU A 86 -12.18 2.61 0.23
CA LEU A 86 -11.54 3.58 -0.66
C LEU A 86 -10.11 3.14 -0.99
N HIS A 87 -9.27 2.90 0.02
CA HIS A 87 -7.88 2.53 -0.22
C HIS A 87 -7.73 1.12 -0.80
N ARG A 88 -8.56 0.18 -0.33
CA ARG A 88 -8.54 -1.18 -0.86
C ARG A 88 -8.92 -1.21 -2.34
N ASP A 89 -10.02 -0.56 -2.72
CA ASP A 89 -10.60 -0.72 -4.05
C ASP A 89 -9.98 0.23 -5.08
N ARG A 90 -9.53 1.43 -4.67
CA ARG A 90 -8.92 2.44 -5.56
C ARG A 90 -7.40 2.48 -5.54
N HIS A 91 -6.75 1.93 -4.51
CA HIS A 91 -5.28 1.95 -4.42
C HIS A 91 -4.66 0.54 -4.43
N LEU A 92 -4.99 -0.33 -3.47
CA LEU A 92 -4.39 -1.67 -3.41
C LEU A 92 -4.80 -2.54 -4.62
N ALA A 93 -6.09 -2.61 -4.94
CA ALA A 93 -6.56 -3.50 -6.00
C ALA A 93 -6.03 -3.11 -7.39
N PRO A 94 -6.00 -1.82 -7.81
CA PRO A 94 -5.35 -1.40 -9.05
C PRO A 94 -3.83 -1.58 -9.02
N TRP A 95 -3.19 -1.33 -7.87
CA TRP A 95 -1.76 -1.58 -7.68
C TRP A 95 -1.37 -3.03 -7.99
N LEU A 96 -2.01 -4.00 -7.32
CA LEU A 96 -1.72 -5.42 -7.54
C LEU A 96 -1.98 -5.89 -8.97
N ARG A 97 -2.87 -5.21 -9.72
CA ARG A 97 -3.10 -5.51 -11.14
C ARG A 97 -1.99 -4.94 -12.03
N ALA A 98 -1.42 -3.79 -11.66
CA ALA A 98 -0.40 -3.10 -12.43
C ALA A 98 1.02 -3.61 -12.16
N THR A 99 1.33 -4.03 -10.93
CA THR A 99 2.64 -4.57 -10.60
C THR A 99 2.83 -5.99 -11.14
N PRO A 100 4.06 -6.40 -11.48
CA PRO A 100 4.36 -7.80 -11.76
C PRO A 100 3.89 -8.67 -10.60
N ALA A 101 3.19 -9.74 -10.91
CA ALA A 101 2.71 -10.68 -9.91
C ALA A 101 2.85 -12.09 -10.50
N PRO A 102 3.34 -13.07 -9.73
CA PRO A 102 3.90 -12.94 -8.37
C PRO A 102 5.28 -12.25 -8.36
N ASP A 103 5.48 -11.25 -7.49
CA ASP A 103 6.80 -10.65 -7.22
C ASP A 103 7.21 -10.93 -5.76
N LYS A 104 8.36 -11.59 -5.58
CA LYS A 104 8.92 -11.98 -4.27
C LYS A 104 9.28 -10.77 -3.38
N ASN A 105 9.42 -9.59 -3.97
CA ASN A 105 9.70 -8.37 -3.23
C ASN A 105 8.43 -7.76 -2.62
N MET A 106 7.24 -8.22 -2.98
CA MET A 106 5.96 -7.76 -2.44
C MET A 106 5.50 -8.63 -1.27
N TRP A 107 5.17 -7.98 -0.16
CA TRP A 107 4.56 -8.59 1.02
C TRP A 107 3.27 -7.85 1.34
N LEU A 108 2.18 -8.57 1.56
CA LEU A 108 0.88 -7.99 1.86
C LEU A 108 0.30 -8.56 3.15
N LEU A 109 -0.05 -7.69 4.08
CA LEU A 109 -0.89 -8.01 5.23
C LEU A 109 -2.25 -7.33 5.08
N MET A 110 -3.29 -8.14 4.99
CA MET A 110 -4.68 -7.68 5.07
C MET A 110 -5.20 -7.87 6.49
N GLY A 111 -5.50 -6.77 7.18
CA GLY A 111 -5.98 -6.78 8.57
C GLY A 111 -7.43 -6.32 8.73
N ARG A 112 -7.98 -6.52 9.93
CA ARG A 112 -9.26 -5.96 10.38
C ARG A 112 -8.98 -4.94 11.48
N TRP A 113 -8.69 -3.70 11.10
CA TRP A 113 -8.25 -2.67 12.06
C TRP A 113 -9.32 -1.65 12.42
N GLY A 114 -10.54 -1.79 11.88
CA GLY A 114 -11.65 -0.87 12.11
C GLY A 114 -12.42 -0.61 10.82
N ARG A 115 -13.56 0.07 10.90
CA ARG A 115 -14.31 0.53 9.72
C ARG A 115 -13.70 1.82 9.17
N GLY A 116 -13.61 1.93 7.84
CA GLY A 116 -13.06 3.12 7.19
C GLY A 116 -11.53 3.17 7.26
N HIS A 117 -10.96 4.39 7.19
CA HIS A 117 -9.52 4.62 7.13
C HIS A 117 -8.85 4.51 8.51
N THR A 118 -8.85 3.30 9.08
CA THR A 118 -8.24 2.99 10.38
C THR A 118 -6.88 2.31 10.19
N PRO A 119 -5.80 2.81 10.84
CA PRO A 119 -4.50 2.15 10.82
C PRO A 119 -4.48 0.91 11.74
N PRO A 120 -3.50 0.01 11.58
CA PRO A 120 -3.20 -1.02 12.58
C PRO A 120 -2.78 -0.42 13.92
N GLU A 121 -2.88 -1.22 14.97
CA GLU A 121 -2.36 -0.86 16.29
C GLU A 121 -0.83 -0.65 16.26
N SER A 122 -0.34 0.30 17.06
CA SER A 122 1.08 0.63 17.13
C SER A 122 1.98 -0.57 17.49
N ALA A 123 1.45 -1.52 18.27
CA ALA A 123 2.17 -2.76 18.61
C ALA A 123 2.48 -3.60 17.35
N LEU A 124 1.52 -3.72 16.43
CA LEU A 124 1.72 -4.41 15.16
C LEU A 124 2.73 -3.65 14.28
N LEU A 125 2.64 -2.33 14.21
CA LEU A 125 3.61 -1.52 13.44
C LEU A 125 5.04 -1.69 13.95
N LYS A 126 5.22 -1.76 15.28
CA LYS A 126 6.52 -2.03 15.90
C LYS A 126 7.04 -3.41 15.50
N GLN A 127 6.21 -4.45 15.58
CA GLN A 127 6.58 -5.81 15.18
C GLN A 127 6.94 -5.89 13.70
N VAL A 128 6.24 -5.16 12.83
CA VAL A 128 6.54 -5.10 11.40
C VAL A 128 7.88 -4.42 11.15
N LEU A 129 8.19 -3.33 11.85
CA LEU A 129 9.48 -2.68 11.75
C LEU A 129 10.62 -3.60 12.20
N GLU A 130 10.45 -4.29 13.33
CA GLU A 130 11.41 -5.30 13.82
C GLU A 130 11.59 -6.46 12.82
N ALA A 131 10.49 -6.97 12.26
CA ALA A 131 10.51 -8.00 11.23
C ALA A 131 11.23 -7.52 9.96
N SER A 132 11.11 -6.24 9.62
CA SER A 132 11.73 -5.68 8.41
C SER A 132 13.26 -5.59 8.48
N VAL A 133 13.86 -5.53 9.67
CA VAL A 133 15.32 -5.52 9.83
C VAL A 133 15.89 -6.93 10.01
N SER A 134 15.04 -7.95 10.12
CA SER A 134 15.49 -9.34 10.24
C SER A 134 16.16 -9.82 8.95
N PRO A 135 17.25 -10.61 9.04
CA PRO A 135 17.86 -11.27 7.89
C PRO A 135 17.01 -12.41 7.33
N SER A 136 16.02 -12.89 8.09
CA SER A 136 15.06 -13.94 7.68
C SER A 136 13.69 -13.34 7.37
N THR A 137 12.95 -13.96 6.45
CA THR A 137 11.55 -13.59 6.12
C THR A 137 10.53 -14.18 7.10
N SER A 138 10.91 -15.20 7.86
CA SER A 138 10.04 -15.90 8.81
C SER A 138 9.27 -15.00 9.78
N PRO A 139 9.83 -13.86 10.28
CA PRO A 139 9.06 -12.93 11.11
C PRO A 139 7.86 -12.29 10.40
N LEU A 140 7.96 -11.93 9.11
CA LEU A 140 6.82 -11.38 8.37
C LEU A 140 5.74 -12.46 8.14
N GLU A 141 6.15 -13.68 7.84
CA GLU A 141 5.24 -14.82 7.69
C GLU A 141 4.49 -15.10 9.01
N THR A 142 5.20 -15.03 10.14
CA THR A 142 4.61 -15.19 11.49
C THR A 142 3.57 -14.12 11.79
N LEU A 143 3.79 -12.89 11.30
CA LEU A 143 2.82 -11.79 11.39
C LEU A 143 1.64 -11.93 10.41
N GLY A 144 1.62 -12.97 9.58
CA GLY A 144 0.55 -13.26 8.64
C GLY A 144 0.68 -12.55 7.30
N PHE A 145 1.86 -12.01 6.95
CA PHE A 145 2.07 -11.47 5.61
C PHE A 145 2.11 -12.58 4.58
N GLU A 146 1.47 -12.33 3.44
CA GLU A 146 1.59 -13.12 2.23
C GLU A 146 2.69 -12.53 1.35
N GLN A 147 3.73 -13.33 1.06
CA GLN A 147 4.72 -12.98 0.03
C GLN A 147 4.13 -13.22 -1.36
N ALA A 148 4.42 -12.32 -2.30
CA ALA A 148 3.99 -12.40 -3.68
C ALA A 148 2.48 -12.64 -3.85
N PRO A 149 1.63 -11.79 -3.25
CA PRO A 149 0.18 -11.98 -3.24
C PRO A 149 -0.40 -12.00 -4.67
N PRO A 150 -1.46 -12.78 -4.94
CA PRO A 150 -2.08 -12.83 -6.25
C PRO A 150 -2.80 -11.51 -6.58
N ARG A 151 -2.91 -11.18 -7.87
CA ARG A 151 -3.53 -9.93 -8.35
C ARG A 151 -4.96 -9.69 -7.85
N ASN A 152 -5.69 -10.76 -7.55
CA ASN A 152 -7.09 -10.71 -7.10
C ASN A 152 -7.24 -10.79 -5.56
N ARG A 153 -6.14 -10.76 -4.79
CA ARG A 153 -6.14 -10.95 -3.34
C ARG A 153 -7.14 -10.07 -2.57
N PRO A 154 -7.30 -8.76 -2.87
CA PRO A 154 -8.25 -7.92 -2.13
C PRO A 154 -9.70 -8.39 -2.28
N LYS A 155 -10.06 -8.89 -3.47
CA LYS A 155 -11.40 -9.37 -3.78
C LYS A 155 -11.67 -10.71 -3.10
N THR A 156 -10.71 -11.65 -3.15
CA THR A 156 -10.87 -12.98 -2.54
C THR A 156 -10.96 -12.89 -1.02
N TRP A 157 -10.13 -12.05 -0.40
CA TRP A 157 -10.15 -11.84 1.05
C TRP A 157 -11.46 -11.19 1.54
N HIS A 158 -11.94 -10.13 0.87
CA HIS A 158 -13.21 -9.50 1.22
C HIS A 158 -14.40 -10.47 1.08
N LYS A 159 -14.38 -11.34 0.06
CA LYS A 159 -15.41 -12.37 -0.13
C LYS A 159 -15.36 -13.42 0.99
N ALA A 160 -14.17 -13.94 1.31
CA ALA A 160 -13.98 -14.90 2.40
C ALA A 160 -14.49 -14.34 3.73
N LEU A 161 -14.23 -13.06 4.03
CA LEU A 161 -14.73 -12.42 5.25
C LEU A 161 -16.25 -12.24 5.27
N LYS A 162 -16.88 -11.92 4.13
CA LYS A 162 -18.36 -11.89 4.04
C LYS A 162 -18.99 -13.27 4.19
N GLN A 163 -18.30 -14.33 3.75
CA GLN A 163 -18.78 -15.71 3.88
C GLN A 163 -18.59 -16.25 5.30
N ASN A 164 -17.58 -15.75 6.02
CA ASN A 164 -17.21 -16.20 7.36
C ASN A 164 -17.81 -15.38 8.52
N GLY A 165 -18.77 -14.47 8.26
CA GLY A 165 -19.56 -13.89 9.35
C GLY A 165 -20.73 -12.99 8.90
N SER A 166 -21.95 -13.07 9.45
CA SER A 166 -22.55 -13.88 10.54
C SER A 166 -21.66 -14.25 11.74
N ALA A 167 -20.98 -13.27 12.33
CA ALA A 167 -20.60 -13.28 13.75
C ALA A 167 -20.09 -11.89 14.13
N SER A 168 -20.92 -11.19 14.91
CA SER A 168 -20.71 -9.99 15.74
C SER A 168 -19.82 -8.87 15.18
#